data_AF-A0A817YB32-F1
#
_entry.id   AF-A0A817YB32-F1
#
_cell.length_a   1.000
_cell.length_b   1.000
_cell.length_c   1.000
_cell.angle_alpha   90.00
_cell.angle_beta   90.00
_cell.angle_gamma   90.00
#
_symmetry.space_group_name_H-M   'P 1'
#
loop_
_entity.id
_entity.type
_entity.pdbx_description
1 polymer ?
#
loop_
_entity_poly.entity_id
_entity_poly.type
_entity_poly.pdbx_seq_one_letter_code
_entity_poly.pdbx_strand_id
1 'polypeptide(L)'
;MIILESKKDPYDIQRLNARLGRESLIYHVVPIPETILEYIWNYGFLDGETEIVYIRTMLNKCNELANDTSWYDYTVSLVAISQQFFHVNEDTSSVSLRDVARFCRFYNWLLNLPREFMYENVRTSNQDFTQQTTLVALLLTYYLRLSSSEIREFYLNYITVVLKNKFPDVSHIPIFLTRLLQKQQTNFMAKIKLPLSTAINRALIDNIFVPFACILNRILVILCAKPGSSKTLAVNIILSNLKGKRSNQKLFHTLPELIPSSYQGSQNCTSENVIKLFERAEKYLDIENNTDILPVIVFDEIGLAELSPHNPLKVLHSKLQIETCRYGFVGISNWCLDAAKMKRALYLSCADPNVDDLRLTAETIASSLLANSNRIMPINNSIVKNLAAAYFDLYKHINEQPKYKNYFGLRDFYSLIKGVVNDLVHASTEQESYTCVRRQLAIHFYGIFDGSQFLWKKFCKYAHQEYLIEHEQRPTFNQMIDRSLSLHNSRYLMLIGENENIFNYVE
;
A
#
# COMPACT_ATOMS: atom_id res chain seq x y z
N MET A 1 -25.96 -46.27 1.81
CA MET A 1 -26.23 -44.96 2.43
C MET A 1 -26.06 -43.93 1.33
N ILE A 2 -27.18 -43.46 0.78
CA ILE A 2 -27.24 -42.53 -0.35
C ILE A 2 -26.76 -41.17 0.16
N ILE A 3 -25.55 -40.75 -0.22
CA ILE A 3 -25.12 -39.38 -0.01
C ILE A 3 -25.74 -38.59 -1.15
N LEU A 4 -26.84 -37.90 -0.83
CA LEU A 4 -27.41 -36.84 -1.65
C LEU A 4 -26.31 -35.78 -1.85
N GLU A 5 -25.64 -35.80 -3.00
CA GLU A 5 -24.93 -34.63 -3.49
C GLU A 5 -25.99 -33.55 -3.72
N SER A 6 -26.07 -32.61 -2.77
CA SER A 6 -26.74 -31.35 -3.03
C SER A 6 -26.06 -30.75 -4.26
N LYS A 7 -26.86 -30.39 -5.28
CA LYS A 7 -26.44 -29.58 -6.41
C LYS A 7 -25.85 -28.27 -5.87
N LYS A 8 -24.56 -28.27 -5.53
CA LYS A 8 -23.84 -27.05 -5.18
C LYS A 8 -23.83 -26.18 -6.42
N ASP A 9 -24.14 -24.90 -6.22
CA ASP A 9 -24.09 -23.89 -7.28
C ASP A 9 -22.71 -23.95 -7.96
N PRO A 10 -22.61 -23.93 -9.30
CA PRO A 10 -21.33 -23.81 -10.00
C PRO A 10 -20.42 -22.71 -9.43
N TYR A 11 -21.00 -21.65 -8.85
CA TYR A 11 -20.28 -20.60 -8.12
C TYR A 11 -19.58 -21.11 -6.85
N ASP A 12 -20.22 -21.99 -6.09
CA ASP A 12 -19.65 -22.59 -4.88
C ASP A 12 -18.50 -23.57 -5.21
N ILE A 13 -18.58 -24.24 -6.36
CA ILE A 13 -17.53 -25.13 -6.86
C ILE A 13 -16.31 -24.33 -7.32
N GLN A 14 -16.49 -23.23 -8.05
CA GLN A 14 -15.38 -22.31 -8.38
C GLN A 14 -14.74 -21.68 -7.14
N ARG A 15 -15.54 -21.35 -6.12
CA ARG A 15 -15.04 -20.86 -4.82
C ARG A 15 -14.21 -21.91 -4.06
N LEU A 16 -14.66 -23.16 -4.09
CA LEU A 16 -13.90 -24.29 -3.53
C LEU A 16 -12.58 -24.51 -4.29
N ASN A 17 -12.58 -24.40 -5.61
CA ASN A 17 -11.36 -24.53 -6.41
C ASN A 17 -10.37 -23.39 -6.18
N ALA A 18 -10.84 -22.15 -6.00
CA ALA A 18 -10.03 -21.02 -5.57
C ALA A 18 -9.45 -21.20 -4.15
N ARG A 19 -10.22 -21.81 -3.23
CA ARG A 19 -9.72 -22.20 -1.89
C ARG A 19 -8.72 -23.36 -1.92
N LEU A 20 -8.78 -24.23 -2.93
CA LEU A 20 -7.96 -25.44 -3.05
C LEU A 20 -6.76 -25.29 -3.99
N GLY A 21 -6.52 -24.10 -4.56
CA GLY A 21 -5.38 -23.83 -5.43
C GLY A 21 -5.36 -24.63 -6.74
N ARG A 22 -6.53 -25.11 -7.20
CA ARG A 22 -6.66 -25.78 -8.51
C ARG A 22 -7.04 -24.76 -9.57
N GLU A 23 -6.18 -24.63 -10.59
CA GLU A 23 -6.27 -23.76 -11.77
C GLU A 23 -7.26 -22.58 -11.65
N SER A 24 -6.75 -21.46 -11.11
CA SER A 24 -7.52 -20.23 -11.00
C SER A 24 -7.69 -19.60 -12.39
N LEU A 25 -8.92 -19.59 -12.90
CA LEU A 25 -9.28 -18.75 -14.05
C LEU A 25 -8.84 -17.30 -13.79
N ILE A 26 -8.22 -16.66 -14.78
CA ILE A 26 -7.83 -15.24 -14.72
C ILE A 26 -9.05 -14.34 -14.45
N TYR A 27 -10.22 -14.74 -14.97
CA TYR A 27 -11.49 -14.06 -14.74
C TYR A 27 -12.49 -15.00 -14.07
N HIS A 28 -13.24 -14.48 -13.11
CA HIS A 28 -14.43 -15.15 -12.59
C HIS A 28 -15.54 -15.09 -13.63
N VAL A 29 -15.64 -16.15 -14.44
CA VAL A 29 -16.66 -16.32 -15.48
C VAL A 29 -17.58 -17.47 -15.15
N VAL A 30 -18.86 -17.31 -15.49
CA VAL A 30 -19.87 -18.37 -15.44
C VAL A 30 -19.71 -19.25 -16.69
N PRO A 31 -19.95 -20.57 -16.61
CA PRO A 31 -19.95 -21.44 -17.78
C PRO A 31 -20.88 -20.91 -18.86
N ILE A 32 -20.42 -20.96 -20.11
CA ILE A 32 -21.23 -20.54 -21.25
C ILE A 32 -22.27 -21.63 -21.52
N PRO A 33 -23.57 -21.29 -21.65
CA PRO A 33 -24.59 -22.27 -22.06
C PRO A 33 -24.25 -22.92 -23.40
N GLU A 34 -24.48 -24.22 -23.54
CA GLU A 34 -24.15 -24.99 -24.75
C GLU A 34 -24.76 -24.39 -26.02
N THR A 35 -25.98 -23.86 -25.91
CA THR A 35 -26.69 -23.20 -27.02
C THR A 35 -26.01 -21.92 -27.50
N ILE A 36 -25.13 -21.31 -26.71
CA ILE A 36 -24.41 -20.08 -27.05
C ILE A 36 -23.03 -20.38 -27.66
N LEU A 37 -22.51 -21.60 -27.49
CA LEU A 37 -21.16 -21.97 -27.97
C LEU A 37 -21.01 -21.77 -29.48
N GLU A 38 -22.05 -22.08 -30.25
CA GLU A 38 -22.07 -21.91 -31.72
C GLU A 38 -21.99 -20.44 -32.17
N TYR A 39 -22.26 -19.49 -31.26
CA TYR A 39 -22.24 -18.05 -31.54
C TYR A 39 -20.99 -17.35 -30.98
N ILE A 40 -20.02 -18.09 -30.44
CA ILE A 40 -18.78 -17.51 -29.94
C ILE A 40 -17.85 -17.19 -31.11
N TRP A 41 -17.45 -15.92 -31.21
CA TRP A 41 -16.41 -15.49 -32.14
C TRP A 41 -15.17 -15.02 -31.39
N ASN A 42 -14.00 -15.42 -31.87
CA ASN A 42 -12.72 -14.93 -31.36
C ASN A 42 -12.28 -13.71 -32.16
N TYR A 43 -12.30 -12.53 -31.54
CA TYR A 43 -11.82 -11.28 -32.14
C TYR A 43 -10.29 -11.15 -32.16
N GLY A 44 -9.56 -12.11 -31.59
CA GLY A 44 -8.12 -12.08 -31.48
C GLY A 44 -7.63 -11.16 -30.36
N PHE A 45 -6.33 -10.84 -30.43
CA PHE A 45 -5.67 -9.92 -29.51
C PHE A 45 -5.26 -8.66 -30.27
N LEU A 46 -5.11 -7.56 -29.53
CA LEU A 46 -4.55 -6.34 -30.08
C LEU A 46 -3.07 -6.58 -30.37
N ASP A 47 -2.66 -6.47 -31.64
CA ASP A 47 -1.24 -6.57 -32.01
C ASP A 47 -0.48 -5.29 -31.62
N GLY A 48 0.83 -5.40 -31.48
CA GLY A 48 1.67 -4.30 -30.99
C GLY A 48 1.68 -3.07 -31.91
N GLU A 49 1.55 -3.24 -33.23
CA GLU A 49 1.53 -2.10 -34.15
C GLU A 49 0.23 -1.32 -34.00
N THR A 50 -0.91 -2.02 -33.95
CA THR A 50 -2.21 -1.40 -33.72
C THR A 50 -2.29 -0.77 -32.31
N GLU A 51 -1.70 -1.39 -31.29
CA GLU A 51 -1.63 -0.81 -29.95
C GLU A 51 -0.87 0.52 -29.94
N ILE A 52 0.26 0.61 -30.65
CA ILE A 52 1.03 1.85 -30.79
C ILE A 52 0.19 2.95 -31.46
N VAL A 53 -0.62 2.61 -32.46
CA VAL A 53 -1.54 3.57 -33.11
C VAL A 53 -2.57 4.11 -32.11
N TYR A 54 -3.17 3.24 -31.29
CA TYR A 54 -4.09 3.66 -30.24
C TYR A 54 -3.41 4.53 -29.19
N ILE A 55 -2.20 4.15 -28.73
CA ILE A 55 -1.40 4.94 -27.79
C ILE A 55 -1.18 6.34 -28.34
N ARG A 56 -0.74 6.45 -29.59
CA ARG A 56 -0.54 7.73 -30.29
C ARG A 56 -1.81 8.57 -30.30
N THR A 57 -2.93 7.98 -30.71
CA THR A 57 -4.23 8.70 -30.75
C THR A 57 -4.66 9.19 -29.36
N MET A 58 -4.43 8.40 -28.31
CA MET A 58 -4.78 8.79 -26.94
C MET A 58 -3.86 9.88 -26.38
N LEU A 59 -2.57 9.87 -26.72
CA LEU A 59 -1.60 10.88 -26.30
C LEU A 59 -1.87 12.25 -26.92
N ASN A 60 -2.64 12.35 -28.01
CA ASN A 60 -3.10 13.63 -28.55
C ASN A 60 -3.95 14.44 -27.56
N LYS A 61 -4.50 13.81 -26.51
CA LYS A 61 -5.18 14.50 -25.40
C LYS A 61 -4.22 15.25 -24.46
N CYS A 62 -2.91 15.14 -24.69
CA CYS A 62 -1.85 15.77 -23.90
C CYS A 62 -1.25 16.94 -24.69
N ASN A 63 -1.91 18.10 -24.69
CA ASN A 63 -1.59 19.23 -25.59
C ASN A 63 -0.13 19.69 -25.51
N GLU A 64 0.43 19.84 -24.31
CA GLU A 64 1.84 20.26 -24.14
C GLU A 64 2.84 19.23 -24.67
N LEU A 65 2.46 17.95 -24.71
CA LEU A 65 3.30 16.89 -25.27
C LEU A 65 3.35 16.99 -26.80
N ALA A 66 2.23 17.37 -27.42
CA ALA A 66 2.12 17.48 -28.88
C ALA A 66 2.94 18.64 -29.47
N ASN A 67 3.37 19.59 -28.64
CA ASN A 67 4.19 20.75 -29.07
C ASN A 67 5.65 20.37 -29.41
N ASP A 68 6.16 19.26 -28.88
CA ASP A 68 7.51 18.73 -29.17
C ASP A 68 7.38 17.37 -29.84
N THR A 69 7.42 17.35 -31.18
CA THR A 69 7.27 16.12 -31.97
C THR A 69 8.30 15.06 -31.59
N SER A 70 9.54 15.46 -31.29
CA SER A 70 10.58 14.52 -30.89
C SER A 70 10.22 13.88 -29.56
N TRP A 71 9.89 14.69 -28.54
CA TRP A 71 9.53 14.19 -27.22
C TRP A 71 8.24 13.39 -27.22
N TYR A 72 7.28 13.77 -28.07
CA TYR A 72 6.05 13.03 -28.29
C TYR A 72 6.32 11.61 -28.78
N ASP A 73 7.15 11.42 -29.81
CA ASP A 73 7.49 10.09 -30.32
C ASP A 73 8.26 9.24 -29.29
N TYR A 74 9.14 9.87 -28.50
CA TYR A 74 9.77 9.22 -27.35
C TYR A 74 8.74 8.77 -26.30
N THR A 75 7.74 9.60 -26.01
CA THR A 75 6.69 9.29 -25.03
C THR A 75 5.78 8.16 -25.51
N VAL A 76 5.42 8.14 -26.80
CA VAL A 76 4.72 7.00 -27.42
C VAL A 76 5.53 5.72 -27.21
N SER A 77 6.83 5.76 -27.49
CA SER A 77 7.73 4.61 -27.32
C SER A 77 7.85 4.18 -25.86
N LEU A 78 7.92 5.12 -24.91
CA LEU A 78 7.96 4.84 -23.47
C LEU A 78 6.67 4.19 -22.97
N VAL A 79 5.51 4.66 -23.41
CA VAL A 79 4.22 4.06 -23.03
C VAL A 79 4.07 2.67 -23.65
N ALA A 80 4.42 2.51 -24.92
CA ALA A 80 4.35 1.22 -25.62
C ALA A 80 5.27 0.16 -25.00
N ILE A 81 6.53 0.52 -24.73
CA ILE A 81 7.46 -0.42 -24.08
C ILE A 81 7.02 -0.76 -22.65
N SER A 82 6.35 0.17 -21.96
CA SER A 82 5.77 -0.09 -20.63
C SER A 82 4.61 -1.09 -20.73
N GLN A 83 3.70 -0.94 -21.69
CA GLN A 83 2.64 -1.92 -21.97
C GLN A 83 3.22 -3.30 -22.28
N GLN A 84 4.22 -3.35 -23.17
CA GLN A 84 4.91 -4.58 -23.54
C GLN A 84 5.56 -5.27 -22.34
N PHE A 85 6.18 -4.51 -21.43
CA PHE A 85 6.76 -5.08 -20.20
C PHE A 85 5.71 -5.85 -19.39
N PHE A 86 4.51 -5.29 -19.22
CA PHE A 86 3.42 -5.95 -18.49
C PHE A 86 2.86 -7.16 -19.24
N HIS A 87 2.80 -7.12 -20.58
CA HIS A 87 2.39 -8.27 -21.38
C HIS A 87 3.35 -9.46 -21.29
N VAL A 88 4.65 -9.20 -21.09
CA VAL A 88 5.68 -10.24 -21.01
C VAL A 88 5.89 -10.76 -19.58
N ASN A 89 5.83 -9.88 -18.58
CA ASN A 89 6.27 -10.19 -17.21
C ASN A 89 5.13 -10.31 -16.19
N GLU A 90 3.93 -9.82 -16.51
CA GLU A 90 2.72 -10.03 -15.72
C GLU A 90 1.66 -10.75 -16.58
N ASP A 91 0.52 -11.11 -15.99
CA ASP A 91 -0.58 -11.69 -16.75
C ASP A 91 -1.02 -10.75 -17.88
N THR A 92 -1.41 -11.27 -19.04
CA THR A 92 -1.89 -10.46 -20.18
C THR A 92 -3.09 -9.57 -19.82
N SER A 93 -3.81 -9.91 -18.75
CA SER A 93 -4.89 -9.11 -18.17
C SER A 93 -4.42 -7.95 -17.27
N SER A 94 -3.13 -7.82 -17.00
CA SER A 94 -2.60 -6.83 -16.05
C SER A 94 -2.65 -5.41 -16.60
N VAL A 95 -2.63 -5.23 -17.93
CA VAL A 95 -2.52 -3.92 -18.58
C VAL A 95 -3.51 -3.77 -19.73
N SER A 96 -3.87 -2.53 -20.04
CA SER A 96 -4.75 -2.19 -21.16
C SER A 96 -4.62 -0.72 -21.58
N LEU A 97 -5.33 -0.32 -22.63
CA LEU A 97 -5.48 1.09 -23.01
C LEU A 97 -6.06 1.98 -21.89
N ARG A 98 -6.66 1.41 -20.84
CA ARG A 98 -7.05 2.19 -19.64
C ARG A 98 -5.84 2.76 -18.92
N ASP A 99 -4.71 2.05 -18.90
CA ASP A 99 -3.46 2.54 -18.32
C ASP A 99 -2.90 3.71 -19.12
N VAL A 100 -3.04 3.70 -20.44
CA VAL A 100 -2.72 4.85 -21.31
C VAL A 100 -3.62 6.04 -20.95
N ALA A 101 -4.92 5.82 -20.72
CA ALA A 101 -5.81 6.89 -20.27
C ALA A 101 -5.41 7.45 -18.89
N ARG A 102 -4.98 6.60 -17.95
CA ARG A 102 -4.45 7.03 -16.64
C ARG A 102 -3.19 7.87 -16.80
N PHE A 103 -2.27 7.44 -17.67
CA PHE A 103 -1.07 8.20 -18.00
C PHE A 103 -1.42 9.61 -18.48
N CYS A 104 -2.31 9.74 -19.47
CA CYS A 104 -2.73 11.05 -19.99
C CYS A 104 -3.33 11.95 -18.88
N ARG A 105 -4.10 11.37 -17.96
CA ARG A 105 -4.65 12.10 -16.82
C ARG A 105 -3.58 12.57 -15.86
N PHE A 106 -2.69 11.68 -15.43
CA PHE A 106 -1.60 12.05 -14.52
C PHE A 106 -0.69 13.10 -15.16
N TYR A 107 -0.35 12.96 -16.44
CA TYR A 107 0.45 13.94 -17.16
C TYR A 107 -0.19 15.33 -17.17
N ASN A 108 -1.43 15.43 -17.64
CA ASN A 108 -2.15 16.71 -17.68
C ASN A 108 -2.36 17.31 -16.28
N TRP A 109 -2.62 16.46 -15.28
CA TRP A 109 -2.76 16.91 -13.89
C TRP A 109 -1.45 17.43 -13.32
N LEU A 110 -0.33 16.73 -13.51
CA LEU A 110 0.98 17.15 -13.02
C LEU A 110 1.42 18.48 -13.64
N LEU A 111 1.10 18.73 -14.91
CA LEU A 111 1.38 20.02 -15.56
C LEU A 111 0.58 21.17 -14.96
N ASN A 112 -0.67 20.91 -14.57
CA ASN A 112 -1.56 21.90 -13.97
C ASN A 112 -1.41 22.02 -12.45
N LEU A 113 -0.73 21.08 -11.81
CA LEU A 113 -0.47 21.10 -10.38
C LEU A 113 0.54 22.22 -10.06
N PRO A 114 0.30 23.05 -9.02
CA PRO A 114 1.28 24.05 -8.60
C PRO A 114 2.65 23.44 -8.40
N ARG A 115 3.68 24.03 -9.03
CA ARG A 115 5.03 23.45 -9.09
C ARG A 115 5.63 23.26 -7.69
N GLU A 116 5.21 24.06 -6.71
CA GLU A 116 5.66 24.00 -5.32
C GLU A 116 5.30 22.69 -4.60
N PHE A 117 4.33 21.92 -5.12
CA PHE A 117 4.06 20.57 -4.60
C PHE A 117 5.19 19.58 -4.90
N MET A 118 5.91 19.81 -5.99
CA MET A 118 6.81 18.83 -6.62
C MET A 118 8.25 19.35 -6.62
N TYR A 119 8.47 20.67 -6.63
CA TYR A 119 9.77 21.30 -6.78
C TYR A 119 10.01 22.36 -5.70
N GLU A 120 11.19 22.32 -5.05
CA GLU A 120 11.62 23.36 -4.11
C GLU A 120 12.03 24.66 -4.81
N ASN A 121 12.65 24.58 -5.99
CA ASN A 121 13.13 25.71 -6.77
C ASN A 121 12.45 25.74 -8.14
N VAL A 122 11.64 26.77 -8.42
CA VAL A 122 10.80 26.90 -9.62
C VAL A 122 11.60 27.24 -10.91
N ARG A 123 12.95 27.29 -10.84
CA ARG A 123 13.82 27.73 -11.95
C ARG A 123 14.02 26.71 -13.08
N THR A 124 13.32 25.58 -13.06
CA THR A 124 13.40 24.56 -14.10
C THR A 124 12.85 25.10 -15.44
N SER A 125 13.56 24.84 -16.54
CA SER A 125 13.07 25.22 -17.87
C SER A 125 11.73 24.52 -18.18
N ASN A 126 10.89 25.13 -19.02
CA ASN A 126 9.60 24.51 -19.37
C ASN A 126 9.76 23.17 -20.11
N GLN A 127 10.84 23.02 -20.90
CA GLN A 127 11.16 21.76 -21.57
C GLN A 127 11.52 20.67 -20.55
N ASP A 128 12.43 20.97 -19.61
CA ASP A 128 12.83 20.01 -18.57
C ASP A 128 11.65 19.64 -17.67
N PHE A 129 10.77 20.60 -17.36
CA PHE A 129 9.56 20.37 -16.58
C PHE A 129 8.61 19.40 -17.29
N THR A 130 8.41 19.57 -18.60
CA THR A 130 7.55 18.70 -19.43
C THR A 130 8.11 17.28 -19.49
N GLN A 131 9.42 17.14 -19.69
CA GLN A 131 10.09 15.84 -19.70
C GLN A 131 10.01 15.14 -18.35
N GLN A 132 10.34 15.84 -17.26
CA GLN A 132 10.23 15.27 -15.91
C GLN A 132 8.80 14.88 -15.55
N THR A 133 7.81 15.70 -15.95
CA THR A 133 6.38 15.39 -15.76
C THR A 133 5.96 14.13 -16.50
N THR A 134 6.42 13.96 -17.74
CA THR A 134 6.22 12.73 -18.52
C THR A 134 6.76 11.51 -17.80
N LEU A 135 8.01 11.58 -17.32
CA LEU A 135 8.65 10.47 -16.60
C LEU A 135 7.94 10.14 -15.29
N VAL A 136 7.54 11.15 -14.51
CA VAL A 136 6.80 10.95 -13.26
C VAL A 136 5.41 10.35 -13.51
N ALA A 137 4.70 10.82 -14.55
CA ALA A 137 3.41 10.24 -14.96
C ALA A 137 3.57 8.76 -15.38
N LEU A 138 4.65 8.42 -16.09
CA LEU A 138 4.98 7.05 -16.47
C LEU A 138 5.23 6.18 -15.23
N LEU A 139 6.03 6.66 -14.29
CA LEU A 139 6.35 5.94 -13.05
C LEU A 139 5.12 5.77 -12.14
N LEU A 140 4.25 6.79 -12.06
CA LEU A 140 2.96 6.69 -11.36
C LEU A 140 2.05 5.63 -11.98
N THR A 141 2.01 5.56 -13.31
CA THR A 141 1.11 4.65 -14.04
C THR A 141 1.60 3.20 -13.99
N TYR A 142 2.91 2.98 -14.16
CA TYR A 142 3.48 1.66 -14.43
C TYR A 142 4.46 1.17 -13.38
N TYR A 143 5.34 2.01 -12.85
CA TYR A 143 6.41 1.56 -11.94
C TYR A 143 5.90 1.29 -10.52
N LEU A 144 5.11 2.21 -9.95
CA LEU A 144 4.68 2.11 -8.55
C LEU A 144 3.67 0.98 -8.30
N ARG A 145 2.98 0.50 -9.35
CA ARG A 145 2.08 -0.66 -9.26
C ARG A 145 2.81 -2.00 -9.10
N LEU A 146 4.09 -2.08 -9.49
CA LEU A 146 4.87 -3.30 -9.42
C LEU A 146 5.13 -3.70 -7.96
N SER A 147 4.93 -4.98 -7.66
CA SER A 147 4.84 -5.50 -6.30
C SER A 147 6.17 -5.76 -5.61
N SER A 148 7.21 -6.10 -6.37
CA SER A 148 8.53 -6.44 -5.83
C SER A 148 9.63 -5.48 -6.30
N SER A 149 10.68 -5.38 -5.49
CA SER A 149 11.87 -4.59 -5.85
C SER A 149 12.56 -5.15 -7.10
N GLU A 150 12.53 -6.47 -7.28
CA GLU A 150 13.16 -7.16 -8.41
C GLU A 150 12.46 -6.81 -9.73
N ILE A 151 11.13 -6.89 -9.77
CA ILE A 151 10.36 -6.55 -10.98
C ILE A 151 10.46 -5.05 -11.27
N ARG A 152 10.49 -4.21 -10.22
CA ARG A 152 10.75 -2.76 -10.35
C ARG A 152 12.11 -2.49 -11.01
N GLU A 153 13.15 -3.21 -10.61
CA GLU A 153 14.49 -3.08 -11.22
C GLU A 153 14.49 -3.53 -12.69
N PHE A 154 13.85 -4.66 -13.00
CA PHE A 154 13.70 -5.13 -14.39
C PHE A 154 12.95 -4.11 -15.26
N TYR A 155 11.86 -3.52 -14.75
CA TYR A 155 11.13 -2.49 -15.46
C TYR A 155 12.00 -1.27 -15.77
N LEU A 156 12.78 -0.79 -14.78
CA LEU A 156 13.68 0.35 -14.98
C LEU A 156 14.76 0.05 -16.03
N ASN A 157 15.29 -1.17 -16.04
CA ASN A 157 16.24 -1.61 -17.06
C ASN A 157 15.58 -1.71 -18.45
N TYR A 158 14.31 -2.11 -18.51
CA TYR A 158 13.54 -2.22 -19.74
C TYR A 158 13.31 -0.85 -20.40
N ILE A 159 12.85 0.14 -19.64
CA ILE A 159 12.63 1.51 -20.17
C ILE A 159 13.93 2.28 -20.45
N THR A 160 15.04 1.86 -19.83
CA THR A 160 16.37 2.44 -20.08
C THR A 160 16.79 2.29 -21.54
N VAL A 161 16.36 1.22 -22.22
CA VAL A 161 16.63 0.98 -23.64
C VAL A 161 16.15 2.16 -24.50
N VAL A 162 14.96 2.69 -24.22
CA VAL A 162 14.38 3.82 -24.96
C VAL A 162 15.03 5.15 -24.54
N LEU A 163 15.25 5.34 -23.23
CA LEU A 163 15.77 6.61 -22.70
C LEU A 163 17.24 6.86 -23.03
N LYS A 164 18.05 5.82 -23.21
CA LYS A 164 19.48 5.96 -23.52
C LYS A 164 19.74 6.73 -24.82
N ASN A 165 18.83 6.59 -25.79
CA ASN A 165 18.93 7.33 -27.05
C ASN A 165 18.73 8.84 -26.87
N LYS A 166 17.92 9.26 -25.88
CA LYS A 166 17.64 10.67 -25.60
C LYS A 166 18.60 11.28 -24.58
N PHE A 167 19.04 10.49 -23.60
CA PHE A 167 19.89 10.93 -22.50
C PHE A 167 21.21 10.13 -22.47
N PRO A 168 22.07 10.26 -23.51
CA PRO A 168 23.29 9.47 -23.61
C PRO A 168 24.29 9.76 -22.48
N ASP A 169 24.30 11.00 -21.99
CA ASP A 169 25.25 11.47 -20.96
C ASP A 169 24.82 11.10 -19.52
N VAL A 170 23.58 10.62 -19.35
CA VAL A 170 23.09 10.21 -18.03
C VAL A 170 23.61 8.81 -17.71
N SER A 171 24.69 8.76 -16.93
CA SER A 171 25.17 7.50 -16.36
C SER A 171 24.10 6.87 -15.45
N HIS A 172 23.77 5.60 -15.71
CA HIS A 172 22.78 4.82 -14.96
C HIS A 172 21.37 5.44 -14.89
N ILE A 173 20.64 5.39 -16.00
CA ILE A 173 19.23 5.82 -16.13
C ILE A 173 18.29 5.26 -15.04
N PRO A 174 18.38 3.99 -14.59
CA PRO A 174 17.55 3.49 -13.47
C PRO A 174 17.70 4.31 -12.19
N ILE A 175 18.93 4.71 -11.86
CA ILE A 175 19.23 5.53 -10.67
C ILE A 175 18.69 6.94 -10.86
N PHE A 176 18.83 7.51 -12.06
CA PHE A 176 18.24 8.81 -12.39
C PHE A 176 16.72 8.81 -12.18
N LEU A 177 16.00 7.82 -12.71
CA LEU A 177 14.54 7.74 -12.58
C LEU A 177 14.07 7.55 -11.13
N THR A 178 14.73 6.68 -10.38
CA THR A 178 14.40 6.47 -8.95
C THR A 178 14.68 7.72 -8.13
N ARG A 179 15.81 8.42 -8.37
CA ARG A 179 16.10 9.71 -7.71
C ARG A 179 15.12 10.80 -8.11
N LEU A 180 14.71 10.86 -9.38
CA LEU A 180 13.70 11.80 -9.85
C LEU A 180 12.41 11.58 -9.05
N LEU A 181 11.89 10.35 -9.03
CA LEU A 181 10.66 10.02 -8.29
C LEU A 181 10.79 10.31 -6.79
N GLN A 182 11.87 9.86 -6.16
CA GLN A 182 12.12 10.09 -4.74
C GLN A 182 12.19 11.57 -4.40
N LYS A 183 12.81 12.39 -5.26
CA LYS A 183 12.87 13.84 -5.06
C LYS A 183 11.48 14.48 -5.11
N GLN A 184 10.66 14.11 -6.09
CA GLN A 184 9.28 14.60 -6.20
C GLN A 184 8.44 14.18 -4.98
N GLN A 185 8.54 12.91 -4.59
CA GLN A 185 7.87 12.37 -3.42
C GLN A 185 8.31 13.08 -2.12
N THR A 186 9.61 13.31 -1.94
CA THR A 186 10.15 13.97 -0.74
C THR A 186 9.68 15.42 -0.65
N ASN A 187 9.72 16.15 -1.77
CA ASN A 187 9.24 17.53 -1.83
C ASN A 187 7.75 17.63 -1.50
N PHE A 188 6.96 16.72 -2.05
CA PHE A 188 5.53 16.60 -1.75
C PHE A 188 5.29 16.27 -0.27
N MET A 189 5.99 15.29 0.28
CA MET A 189 5.86 14.88 1.67
C MET A 189 6.26 15.99 2.64
N ALA A 190 7.20 16.85 2.28
CA ALA A 190 7.56 18.03 3.07
C ALA A 190 6.42 19.05 3.20
N LYS A 191 5.41 19.01 2.30
CA LYS A 191 4.19 19.83 2.38
C LYS A 191 3.08 19.15 3.18
N ILE A 192 3.19 17.88 3.51
CA ILE A 192 2.15 17.18 4.25
C ILE A 192 2.38 17.33 5.74
N LYS A 193 1.32 17.73 6.47
CA LYS A 193 1.33 17.69 7.93
C LYS A 193 1.07 16.25 8.37
N LEU A 194 2.05 15.66 9.05
CA LEU A 194 1.97 14.32 9.60
C LEU A 194 1.60 14.34 11.09
N PRO A 195 0.83 13.35 11.57
CA PRO A 195 0.62 13.16 13.00
C PRO A 195 1.94 12.89 13.73
N LEU A 196 2.04 13.34 14.97
CA LEU A 196 3.17 13.01 15.86
C LEU A 196 3.32 11.48 15.94
N SER A 197 4.55 10.98 15.92
CA SER A 197 4.90 9.54 15.91
C SER A 197 4.78 8.82 14.57
N THR A 198 4.56 9.52 13.45
CA THR A 198 4.48 8.90 12.12
C THR A 198 5.84 8.92 11.42
N ALA A 199 6.40 7.74 11.15
CA ALA A 199 7.66 7.61 10.43
C ALA A 199 7.48 7.73 8.91
N ILE A 200 8.33 8.53 8.26
CA ILE A 200 8.34 8.69 6.80
C ILE A 200 9.19 7.57 6.17
N ASN A 201 8.65 6.36 6.15
CA ASN A 201 9.27 5.23 5.46
C ASN A 201 8.79 5.13 4.00
N ARG A 202 9.45 4.31 3.18
CA ARG A 202 9.16 4.18 1.75
C ARG A 202 7.70 3.78 1.47
N ALA A 203 7.18 2.84 2.26
CA ALA A 203 5.80 2.37 2.11
C ALA A 203 4.77 3.47 2.41
N LEU A 204 4.99 4.30 3.44
CA LEU A 204 4.09 5.40 3.77
C LEU A 204 4.10 6.46 2.67
N ILE A 205 5.27 6.79 2.12
CA ILE A 205 5.40 7.75 1.02
C ILE A 205 4.55 7.29 -0.17
N ASP A 206 4.71 6.05 -0.63
CA ASP A 206 3.93 5.49 -1.75
C ASP A 206 2.42 5.47 -1.42
N ASN A 207 2.07 5.06 -0.20
CA ASN A 207 0.68 5.00 0.28
C ASN A 207 0.00 6.36 0.42
N ILE A 208 0.73 7.46 0.42
CA ILE A 208 0.18 8.81 0.43
C ILE A 208 0.21 9.40 -0.99
N PHE A 209 1.37 9.33 -1.65
CA PHE A 209 1.61 9.95 -2.96
C PHE A 209 0.68 9.39 -4.05
N VAL A 210 0.55 8.07 -4.12
CA VAL A 210 -0.25 7.42 -5.16
C VAL A 210 -1.75 7.67 -4.94
N PRO A 211 -2.34 7.46 -3.75
CA PRO A 211 -3.75 7.78 -3.54
C PRO A 211 -4.04 9.27 -3.67
N PHE A 212 -3.12 10.16 -3.27
CA PHE A 212 -3.29 11.59 -3.51
C PHE A 212 -3.47 11.89 -5.00
N ALA A 213 -2.56 11.39 -5.85
CA ALA A 213 -2.67 11.56 -7.30
C ALA A 213 -3.95 10.92 -7.84
N CYS A 214 -4.29 9.71 -7.40
CA CYS A 214 -5.46 8.98 -7.88
C CYS A 214 -6.79 9.63 -7.50
N ILE A 215 -6.94 10.07 -6.24
CA ILE A 215 -8.16 10.74 -5.75
C ILE A 215 -8.42 12.01 -6.57
N LEU A 216 -7.42 12.88 -6.72
CA LEU A 216 -7.58 14.14 -7.44
C LEU A 216 -7.88 13.93 -8.93
N ASN A 217 -7.38 12.84 -9.52
CA ASN A 217 -7.64 12.47 -10.91
C ASN A 217 -8.88 11.59 -11.11
N ARG A 218 -9.63 11.29 -10.02
CA ARG A 218 -10.79 10.39 -10.02
C ARG A 218 -10.47 9.03 -10.63
N ILE A 219 -9.25 8.55 -10.37
CA ILE A 219 -8.78 7.22 -10.73
C ILE A 219 -9.01 6.34 -9.51
N LEU A 220 -9.74 5.24 -9.70
CA LEU A 220 -9.93 4.21 -8.70
C LEU A 220 -8.55 3.67 -8.27
N VAL A 221 -8.20 3.77 -6.99
CA VAL A 221 -6.98 3.16 -6.44
C VAL A 221 -7.32 2.07 -5.44
N ILE A 222 -6.59 0.96 -5.49
CA ILE A 222 -6.66 -0.12 -4.49
C ILE A 222 -5.30 -0.22 -3.81
N LEU A 223 -5.27 0.05 -2.51
CA LEU A 223 -4.13 -0.14 -1.63
C LEU A 223 -4.13 -1.56 -1.09
N CYS A 224 -3.15 -2.36 -1.48
CA CYS A 224 -2.99 -3.70 -0.97
C CYS A 224 -1.64 -3.90 -0.30
N ALA A 225 -1.69 -4.35 0.94
CA ALA A 225 -0.51 -4.63 1.74
C ALA A 225 -0.89 -5.51 2.92
N LYS A 226 0.10 -6.04 3.63
CA LYS A 226 -0.13 -6.72 4.90
C LYS A 226 -0.77 -5.79 5.95
N PRO A 227 -1.41 -6.35 6.99
CA PRO A 227 -1.88 -5.57 8.13
C PRO A 227 -0.72 -4.80 8.78
N GLY A 228 -0.96 -3.53 9.12
CA GLY A 228 0.05 -2.68 9.75
C GLY A 228 0.94 -1.88 8.80
N SER A 229 0.80 -2.01 7.47
CA SER A 229 1.54 -1.20 6.49
C SER A 229 1.04 0.25 6.31
N SER A 230 0.43 0.84 7.34
CA SER A 230 -0.01 2.25 7.37
C SER A 230 -0.99 2.71 6.26
N LYS A 231 -1.73 1.81 5.62
CA LYS A 231 -2.70 2.13 4.55
C LYS A 231 -3.81 3.09 5.01
N THR A 232 -4.58 2.69 6.03
CA THR A 232 -5.67 3.52 6.59
C THR A 232 -5.13 4.84 7.16
N LEU A 233 -3.93 4.81 7.77
CA LEU A 233 -3.26 6.02 8.25
C LEU A 233 -2.96 6.99 7.10
N ALA A 234 -2.42 6.49 5.98
CA ALA A 234 -2.11 7.29 4.81
C ALA A 234 -3.36 7.98 4.22
N VAL A 235 -4.47 7.25 4.09
CA VAL A 235 -5.74 7.83 3.64
C VAL A 235 -6.22 8.93 4.60
N ASN A 236 -6.17 8.69 5.91
CA ASN A 236 -6.53 9.70 6.90
C ASN A 236 -5.63 10.93 6.86
N ILE A 237 -4.32 10.77 6.59
CA ILE A 237 -3.38 11.87 6.39
C ILE A 237 -3.83 12.72 5.20
N ILE A 238 -4.15 12.12 4.06
CA ILE A 238 -4.64 12.83 2.87
C ILE A 238 -5.91 13.62 3.20
N LEU A 239 -6.92 12.95 3.77
CA LEU A 239 -8.20 13.57 4.15
C LEU A 239 -8.01 14.73 5.14
N SER A 240 -7.07 14.61 6.07
CA SER A 240 -6.80 15.66 7.06
C SER A 240 -6.06 16.88 6.49
N ASN A 241 -5.31 16.70 5.39
CA ASN A 241 -4.54 17.77 4.74
C ASN A 241 -5.32 18.47 3.62
N LEU A 242 -6.22 17.78 2.92
CA LEU A 242 -7.01 18.36 1.82
C LEU A 242 -8.41 18.80 2.30
N LYS A 243 -8.45 19.97 2.91
CA LYS A 243 -9.67 20.62 3.42
C LYS A 243 -10.04 21.87 2.62
N GLY A 244 -9.60 21.95 1.36
CA GLY A 244 -9.75 23.14 0.52
C GLY A 244 -9.19 24.39 1.20
N LYS A 245 -9.97 25.46 1.24
CA LYS A 245 -9.60 26.75 1.89
C LYS A 245 -9.34 26.64 3.39
N ARG A 246 -9.80 25.57 4.05
CA ARG A 246 -9.56 25.30 5.48
C ARG A 246 -8.29 24.49 5.73
N SER A 247 -7.53 24.16 4.70
CA SER A 247 -6.26 23.44 4.84
C SER A 247 -5.25 24.28 5.62
N ASN A 248 -4.41 23.64 6.43
CA ASN A 248 -3.41 24.35 7.25
C ASN A 248 -2.35 25.07 6.39
N GLN A 249 -2.02 24.52 5.23
CA GLN A 249 -1.06 25.08 4.31
C GLN A 249 -1.75 25.75 3.13
N LYS A 250 -1.32 26.97 2.80
CA LYS A 250 -1.88 27.77 1.69
C LYS A 250 -1.82 27.06 0.34
N LEU A 251 -0.79 26.26 0.11
CA LEU A 251 -0.62 25.51 -1.14
C LEU A 251 -1.81 24.57 -1.42
N PHE A 252 -2.38 23.96 -0.38
CA PHE A 252 -3.54 23.07 -0.48
C PHE A 252 -4.88 23.81 -0.64
N HIS A 253 -4.92 25.15 -0.53
CA HIS A 253 -6.13 25.93 -0.81
C HIS A 253 -6.51 25.91 -2.29
N THR A 254 -5.54 25.59 -3.16
CA THR A 254 -5.76 25.41 -4.61
C THR A 254 -6.40 24.06 -4.96
N LEU A 255 -6.45 23.13 -4.01
CA LEU A 255 -7.01 21.79 -4.18
C LEU A 255 -8.41 21.70 -3.57
N PRO A 256 -9.24 20.73 -4.00
CA PRO A 256 -10.58 20.55 -3.45
C PRO A 256 -10.54 20.07 -1.98
N GLU A 257 -11.60 20.40 -1.23
CA GLU A 257 -11.93 19.78 0.05
C GLU A 257 -12.46 18.36 -0.19
N LEU A 258 -11.82 17.38 0.45
CA LEU A 258 -12.24 15.98 0.36
C LEU A 258 -13.35 15.70 1.38
N ILE A 259 -14.48 15.16 0.93
CA ILE A 259 -15.57 14.71 1.80
C ILE A 259 -15.62 13.19 1.81
N PRO A 260 -15.11 12.52 2.86
CA PRO A 260 -15.05 11.07 2.89
C PRO A 260 -16.42 10.44 3.19
N SER A 261 -16.77 9.42 2.42
CA SER A 261 -17.82 8.45 2.72
C SER A 261 -17.17 7.09 2.95
N SER A 262 -16.96 6.73 4.21
CA SER A 262 -16.28 5.49 4.59
C SER A 262 -17.24 4.32 4.67
N TYR A 263 -16.78 3.15 4.23
CA TYR A 263 -17.51 1.88 4.33
C TYR A 263 -16.53 0.75 4.63
N GLN A 264 -16.90 -0.13 5.56
CA GLN A 264 -16.10 -1.31 5.90
C GLN A 264 -16.70 -2.56 5.22
N GLY A 265 -15.88 -3.23 4.41
CA GLY A 265 -16.22 -4.45 3.72
C GLY A 265 -16.40 -5.63 4.66
N SER A 266 -17.26 -6.56 4.27
CA SER A 266 -17.50 -7.82 4.98
C SER A 266 -17.94 -8.90 4.01
N GLN A 267 -17.88 -10.16 4.44
CA GLN A 267 -18.36 -11.29 3.63
C GLN A 267 -19.89 -11.29 3.41
N ASN A 268 -20.63 -10.48 4.17
CA ASN A 268 -22.08 -10.33 4.03
C ASN A 268 -22.47 -9.06 3.25
N CYS A 269 -21.49 -8.38 2.64
CA CYS A 269 -21.73 -7.15 1.90
C CYS A 269 -22.61 -7.42 0.66
N THR A 270 -23.67 -6.63 0.48
CA THR A 270 -24.58 -6.71 -0.69
C THR A 270 -24.33 -5.57 -1.67
N SER A 271 -24.78 -5.74 -2.93
CA SER A 271 -24.72 -4.69 -3.95
C SER A 271 -25.51 -3.44 -3.53
N GLU A 272 -26.64 -3.61 -2.85
CA GLU A 272 -27.45 -2.49 -2.34
C GLU A 272 -26.69 -1.60 -1.35
N ASN A 273 -25.87 -2.19 -0.47
CA ASN A 273 -25.06 -1.42 0.47
C ASN A 273 -24.05 -0.54 -0.27
N VAL A 274 -23.43 -1.09 -1.31
CA VAL A 274 -22.49 -0.36 -2.17
C VAL A 274 -23.22 0.74 -2.95
N ILE A 275 -24.41 0.48 -3.49
CA ILE A 275 -25.21 1.49 -4.19
C ILE A 275 -25.57 2.64 -3.25
N LYS A 276 -26.06 2.35 -2.04
CA LYS A 276 -26.38 3.37 -1.02
C LYS A 276 -25.15 4.21 -0.63
N LEU A 277 -23.96 3.62 -0.65
CA LEU A 277 -22.70 4.35 -0.45
C LEU A 277 -22.44 5.38 -1.57
N PHE A 278 -22.64 4.98 -2.83
CA PHE A 278 -22.54 5.91 -3.96
C PHE A 278 -23.63 6.99 -3.92
N GLU A 279 -24.87 6.65 -3.58
CA GLU A 279 -25.96 7.62 -3.44
C GLU A 279 -25.65 8.67 -2.35
N ARG A 280 -25.02 8.26 -1.25
CA ARG A 280 -24.54 9.21 -0.22
C ARG A 280 -23.46 10.15 -0.75
N ALA A 281 -22.52 9.64 -1.54
CA ALA A 281 -21.50 10.47 -2.17
C ALA A 281 -22.09 11.42 -3.23
N GLU A 282 -23.10 10.97 -3.98
CA GLU A 282 -23.84 11.75 -4.98
C GLU A 282 -24.49 12.98 -4.39
N LYS A 283 -25.10 12.86 -3.20
CA LYS A 283 -25.73 13.99 -2.50
C LYS A 283 -24.79 15.18 -2.27
N TYR A 284 -23.48 14.95 -2.14
CA TYR A 284 -22.51 16.04 -1.98
C TYR A 284 -22.18 16.75 -3.30
N LEU A 285 -22.39 16.09 -4.45
CA LEU A 285 -22.22 16.70 -5.77
C LEU A 285 -23.42 17.55 -6.18
N ASP A 286 -24.61 17.20 -5.69
CA ASP A 286 -25.87 17.87 -6.06
C ASP A 286 -26.14 19.14 -5.23
N ILE A 287 -25.31 19.41 -4.21
CA ILE A 287 -25.33 20.68 -3.48
C ILE A 287 -24.71 21.74 -4.41
N GLU A 288 -25.57 22.53 -5.07
CA GLU A 288 -25.20 23.53 -6.07
C GLU A 288 -24.08 24.49 -5.58
N ASN A 289 -23.13 24.79 -6.48
CA ASN A 289 -22.11 25.85 -6.42
C ASN A 289 -20.77 25.62 -5.70
N ASN A 290 -20.39 24.41 -5.29
CA ASN A 290 -19.03 24.17 -4.77
C ASN A 290 -18.20 23.25 -5.67
N THR A 291 -17.61 23.81 -6.74
CA THR A 291 -16.49 23.19 -7.48
C THR A 291 -15.27 22.87 -6.60
N ASP A 292 -15.25 23.45 -5.39
CA ASP A 292 -14.21 23.32 -4.40
C ASP A 292 -14.31 22.00 -3.60
N ILE A 293 -15.33 21.15 -3.82
CA ILE A 293 -15.56 19.91 -3.07
C ILE A 293 -15.36 18.68 -3.96
N LEU A 294 -14.71 17.65 -3.41
CA LEU A 294 -14.59 16.33 -4.02
C LEU A 294 -15.04 15.24 -3.04
N PRO A 295 -16.19 14.58 -3.26
CA PRO A 295 -16.58 13.42 -2.47
C PRO A 295 -15.64 12.25 -2.75
N VAL A 296 -15.21 11.57 -1.68
CA VAL A 296 -14.27 10.46 -1.73
C VAL A 296 -14.87 9.24 -1.04
N ILE A 297 -14.98 8.14 -1.74
CA ILE A 297 -15.38 6.86 -1.15
C ILE A 297 -14.14 6.16 -0.61
N VAL A 298 -14.16 5.83 0.69
CA VAL A 298 -13.10 5.06 1.34
C VAL A 298 -13.67 3.69 1.70
N PHE A 299 -13.30 2.67 0.93
CA PHE A 299 -13.79 1.32 1.10
C PHE A 299 -12.73 0.49 1.81
N ASP A 300 -12.81 0.40 3.14
CA ASP A 300 -11.91 -0.41 3.95
C ASP A 300 -12.27 -1.89 3.85
N GLU A 301 -11.28 -2.77 3.96
CA GLU A 301 -11.43 -4.23 3.83
C GLU A 301 -12.21 -4.68 2.57
N ILE A 302 -12.00 -4.00 1.43
CA ILE A 302 -12.69 -4.30 0.17
C ILE A 302 -12.48 -5.75 -0.30
N GLY A 303 -11.34 -6.36 0.04
CA GLY A 303 -11.08 -7.78 -0.22
C GLY A 303 -12.02 -8.75 0.49
N LEU A 304 -12.62 -8.38 1.63
CA LEU A 304 -13.65 -9.20 2.27
C LEU A 304 -14.99 -9.12 1.51
N ALA A 305 -15.30 -7.96 0.94
CA ALA A 305 -16.49 -7.77 0.11
C ALA A 305 -16.40 -8.55 -1.21
N GLU A 306 -15.20 -8.76 -1.75
CA GLU A 306 -14.97 -9.63 -2.92
C GLU A 306 -15.38 -11.09 -2.65
N LEU A 307 -15.19 -11.56 -1.41
CA LEU A 307 -15.57 -12.92 -1.00
C LEU A 307 -17.08 -13.10 -0.80
N SER A 308 -17.86 -12.01 -0.80
CA SER A 308 -19.31 -12.07 -0.57
C SER A 308 -20.05 -12.84 -1.67
N PRO A 309 -21.02 -13.73 -1.34
CA PRO A 309 -21.86 -14.41 -2.32
C PRO A 309 -22.68 -13.46 -3.19
N HIS A 310 -22.92 -12.24 -2.72
CA HIS A 310 -23.76 -11.26 -3.43
C HIS A 310 -23.01 -10.48 -4.52
N ASN A 311 -21.71 -10.76 -4.73
CA ASN A 311 -20.85 -10.08 -5.71
C ASN A 311 -21.01 -8.53 -5.71
N PRO A 312 -20.87 -7.88 -4.53
CA PRO A 312 -21.23 -6.48 -4.34
C PRO A 312 -20.37 -5.52 -5.17
N LEU A 313 -19.15 -5.92 -5.49
CA LEU A 313 -18.19 -5.08 -6.22
C LEU A 313 -18.49 -5.00 -7.72
N LYS A 314 -19.46 -5.75 -8.25
CA LYS A 314 -19.95 -5.58 -9.62
C LYS A 314 -20.48 -4.16 -9.88
N VAL A 315 -21.00 -3.49 -8.85
CA VAL A 315 -21.46 -2.08 -8.89
C VAL A 315 -20.33 -1.14 -9.29
N LEU A 316 -19.08 -1.45 -8.95
CA LEU A 316 -17.92 -0.62 -9.30
C LEU A 316 -17.73 -0.52 -10.84
N HIS A 317 -18.16 -1.55 -11.60
CA HIS A 317 -17.96 -1.57 -13.05
C HIS A 317 -18.75 -0.50 -13.80
N SER A 318 -19.95 -0.15 -13.30
CA SER A 318 -20.79 0.88 -13.90
C SER A 318 -20.47 2.27 -13.37
N LYS A 319 -20.11 2.39 -12.08
CA LYS A 319 -19.94 3.69 -11.40
C LYS A 319 -18.53 4.28 -11.48
N LEU A 320 -17.49 3.47 -11.72
CA LEU A 320 -16.08 3.90 -11.63
C LEU A 320 -15.29 3.74 -12.92
N GLN A 321 -15.93 3.96 -14.08
CA GLN A 321 -15.16 4.06 -15.32
C GLN A 321 -14.34 5.34 -15.29
N ILE A 322 -13.08 5.28 -15.77
CA ILE A 322 -12.17 6.42 -15.76
C ILE A 322 -12.89 7.65 -16.34
N GLU A 323 -13.49 7.53 -17.52
CA GLU A 323 -14.12 8.62 -18.26
C GLU A 323 -15.32 9.28 -17.54
N THR A 324 -16.11 8.51 -16.78
CA THR A 324 -17.36 8.99 -16.16
C THR A 324 -17.29 9.12 -14.64
N CYS A 325 -16.19 8.71 -14.00
CA CYS A 325 -16.05 8.72 -12.55
C CYS A 325 -16.10 10.17 -12.03
N ARG A 326 -17.07 10.44 -11.13
CA ARG A 326 -17.26 11.76 -10.50
C ARG A 326 -16.65 11.86 -9.10
N TYR A 327 -16.26 10.73 -8.51
CA TYR A 327 -15.80 10.62 -7.12
C TYR A 327 -14.30 10.29 -7.05
N GLY A 328 -13.65 10.65 -5.94
CA GLY A 328 -12.45 9.94 -5.51
C GLY A 328 -12.84 8.55 -4.99
N PHE A 329 -12.02 7.53 -5.23
CA PHE A 329 -12.26 6.21 -4.64
C PHE A 329 -10.94 5.59 -4.20
N VAL A 330 -10.90 5.15 -2.94
CA VAL A 330 -9.80 4.37 -2.37
C VAL A 330 -10.36 3.07 -1.79
N GLY A 331 -9.93 1.94 -2.34
CA GLY A 331 -10.13 0.62 -1.74
C GLY A 331 -8.92 0.23 -0.91
N ILE A 332 -9.12 -0.26 0.32
CA ILE A 332 -8.06 -0.78 1.17
C ILE A 332 -8.27 -2.28 1.33
N SER A 333 -7.24 -3.08 1.05
CA SER A 333 -7.29 -4.52 1.16
C SER A 333 -6.01 -5.09 1.77
N ASN A 334 -6.13 -6.28 2.34
CA ASN A 334 -4.98 -7.11 2.69
C ASN A 334 -4.69 -8.20 1.64
N TRP A 335 -5.56 -8.34 0.64
CA TRP A 335 -5.50 -9.36 -0.40
C TRP A 335 -5.73 -8.74 -1.78
N CYS A 336 -5.08 -9.30 -2.82
CA CYS A 336 -5.35 -8.91 -4.20
C CYS A 336 -6.82 -9.18 -4.55
N LEU A 337 -7.41 -8.30 -5.38
CA LEU A 337 -8.72 -8.55 -5.97
C LEU A 337 -8.58 -9.31 -7.30
N ASP A 338 -9.69 -9.76 -7.87
CA ASP A 338 -9.71 -10.42 -9.17
C ASP A 338 -9.23 -9.51 -10.33
N ALA A 339 -8.74 -10.12 -11.41
CA ALA A 339 -8.17 -9.38 -12.54
C ALA A 339 -9.20 -8.41 -13.19
N ALA A 340 -10.49 -8.77 -13.18
CA ALA A 340 -11.55 -7.95 -13.77
C ALA A 340 -11.71 -6.58 -13.08
N LYS A 341 -11.58 -6.54 -11.75
CA LYS A 341 -11.64 -5.30 -10.97
C LYS A 341 -10.29 -4.57 -11.01
N MET A 342 -9.21 -5.33 -11.00
CA MET A 342 -7.84 -4.80 -11.07
C MET A 342 -7.55 -4.05 -12.37
N LYS A 343 -8.12 -4.46 -13.51
CA LYS A 343 -8.02 -3.70 -14.78
C LYS A 343 -8.57 -2.28 -14.71
N ARG A 344 -9.54 -2.03 -13.82
CA ARG A 344 -10.22 -0.73 -13.68
C ARG A 344 -9.56 0.14 -12.61
N ALA A 345 -8.89 -0.48 -11.66
CA ALA A 345 -8.14 0.20 -10.62
C ALA A 345 -6.67 0.43 -11.01
N LEU A 346 -6.06 1.47 -10.43
CA LEU A 346 -4.63 1.48 -10.20
C LEU A 346 -4.37 0.71 -8.90
N TYR A 347 -3.62 -0.37 -9.00
CA TYR A 347 -3.29 -1.18 -7.85
C TYR A 347 -1.93 -0.78 -7.29
N LEU A 348 -1.89 -0.48 -5.99
CA LEU A 348 -0.64 -0.23 -5.28
C LEU A 348 -0.35 -1.40 -4.35
N SER A 349 0.67 -2.17 -4.69
CA SER A 349 1.26 -3.17 -3.80
C SER A 349 2.36 -2.49 -2.98
N CYS A 350 2.18 -2.44 -1.66
CA CYS A 350 3.26 -1.98 -0.79
C CYS A 350 4.37 -3.03 -0.72
N ALA A 351 5.61 -2.60 -0.92
CA ALA A 351 6.75 -3.45 -0.61
C ALA A 351 6.80 -3.76 0.90
N ASP A 352 7.24 -4.97 1.23
CA ASP A 352 7.56 -5.32 2.61
C ASP A 352 8.71 -4.41 3.12
N PRO A 353 8.68 -3.99 4.39
CA PRO A 353 9.69 -3.08 4.92
C PRO A 353 11.05 -3.79 5.01
N ASN A 354 12.10 -3.05 4.65
CA ASN A 354 13.48 -3.51 4.89
C ASN A 354 13.94 -3.13 6.31
N VAL A 355 15.17 -3.53 6.67
CA VAL A 355 15.75 -3.21 7.98
C VAL A 355 15.81 -1.70 8.24
N ASP A 356 16.13 -0.89 7.22
CA ASP A 356 16.18 0.57 7.37
C ASP A 356 14.79 1.19 7.59
N ASP A 357 13.76 0.70 6.91
CA ASP A 357 12.37 1.13 7.11
C ASP A 357 11.91 0.80 8.54
N LEU A 358 12.24 -0.40 9.04
CA LEU A 358 11.94 -0.82 10.42
C LEU A 358 12.68 0.04 11.43
N ARG A 359 13.98 0.29 11.21
CA ARG A 359 14.81 1.17 12.05
C ARG A 359 14.22 2.56 12.13
N LEU A 360 13.99 3.21 10.99
CA LEU A 360 13.43 4.57 10.92
C LEU A 360 12.08 4.64 11.63
N THR A 361 11.23 3.61 11.44
CA THR A 361 9.93 3.53 12.09
C THR A 361 10.08 3.45 13.61
N ALA A 362 10.98 2.61 14.09
CA ALA A 362 11.23 2.44 15.51
C ALA A 362 11.86 3.68 16.16
N GLU A 363 12.83 4.33 15.50
CA GLU A 363 13.44 5.60 15.95
C GLU A 363 12.39 6.73 16.06
N THR A 364 11.46 6.80 15.11
CA THR A 364 10.37 7.80 15.13
C THR A 364 9.38 7.53 16.28
N ILE A 365 9.00 6.26 16.49
CA ILE A 365 8.15 5.88 17.62
C ILE A 365 8.85 6.22 18.95
N ALA A 366 10.13 5.85 19.08
CA ALA A 366 10.92 6.09 20.28
C ALA A 366 11.02 7.60 20.61
N SER A 367 11.41 8.42 19.63
CA SER A 367 11.55 9.87 19.81
C SER A 367 10.22 10.55 20.16
N SER A 368 9.10 10.13 19.54
CA SER A 368 7.78 10.69 19.84
C SER A 368 7.29 10.39 21.27
N LEU A 369 7.59 9.20 21.79
CA LEU A 369 7.24 8.83 23.16
C LEU A 369 8.09 9.58 24.19
N LEU A 370 9.40 9.70 23.92
CA LEU A 370 10.31 10.46 24.79
C LEU A 370 9.90 11.93 24.90
N ALA A 371 9.54 12.56 23.79
CA ALA A 371 9.09 13.96 23.76
C ALA A 371 7.88 14.20 24.68
N ASN A 372 6.95 13.24 24.75
CA ASN A 372 5.78 13.33 25.64
C ASN A 372 6.13 13.13 27.13
N SER A 373 7.28 12.52 27.43
CA SER A 373 7.71 12.20 28.80
C SER A 373 8.62 13.26 29.44
N ASN A 374 8.89 14.39 28.76
CA ASN A 374 9.80 15.48 29.20
C ASN A 374 11.22 15.03 29.60
N ARG A 375 11.66 13.83 29.20
CA ARG A 375 13.01 13.31 29.46
C ARG A 375 13.85 13.31 28.19
N ILE A 376 14.99 13.98 28.24
CA ILE A 376 16.01 14.01 27.19
C ILE A 376 17.03 12.88 27.45
N MET A 377 16.58 11.66 27.75
CA MET A 377 17.51 10.54 27.69
C MET A 377 17.62 10.10 26.23
N PRO A 378 18.81 10.11 25.62
CA PRO A 378 18.99 9.46 24.34
C PRO A 378 18.75 7.98 24.59
N ILE A 379 17.60 7.45 24.17
CA ILE A 379 17.48 6.00 24.01
C ILE A 379 18.70 5.57 23.22
N ASN A 380 19.38 4.54 23.71
CA ASN A 380 20.53 4.02 22.99
C ASN A 380 20.03 3.57 21.61
N ASN A 381 20.29 4.38 20.58
CA ASN A 381 19.84 4.11 19.21
C ASN A 381 20.32 2.73 18.75
N SER A 382 21.35 2.15 19.38
CA SER A 382 21.78 0.77 19.16
C SER A 382 20.70 -0.26 19.51
N ILE A 383 19.95 -0.13 20.61
CA ILE A 383 18.91 -1.08 21.01
C ILE A 383 17.83 -1.13 19.95
N VAL A 384 17.35 0.04 19.51
CA VAL A 384 16.33 0.17 18.47
C VAL A 384 16.80 -0.44 17.15
N LYS A 385 18.04 -0.15 16.75
CA LYS A 385 18.68 -0.72 15.55
C LYS A 385 18.77 -2.24 15.61
N ASN A 386 19.21 -2.77 16.75
CA ASN A 386 19.40 -4.21 16.96
C ASN A 386 18.04 -4.95 16.98
N LEU A 387 17.00 -4.33 17.55
CA LEU A 387 15.64 -4.87 17.52
C LEU A 387 15.06 -4.90 16.10
N ALA A 388 15.28 -3.85 15.31
CA ALA A 388 14.84 -3.82 13.91
C ALA A 388 15.49 -4.95 13.08
N ALA A 389 16.80 -5.16 13.24
CA ALA A 389 17.52 -6.25 12.59
C ALA A 389 17.05 -7.64 13.08
N ALA A 390 16.91 -7.84 14.39
CA ALA A 390 16.43 -9.09 14.96
C ALA A 390 15.01 -9.45 14.50
N TYR A 391 14.10 -8.46 14.47
CA TYR A 391 12.74 -8.65 13.97
C TYR A 391 12.71 -8.98 12.47
N PHE A 392 13.55 -8.33 11.65
CA PHE A 392 13.65 -8.64 10.23
C PHE A 392 14.10 -10.08 9.98
N ASP A 393 15.07 -10.57 10.76
CA ASP A 393 15.52 -11.97 10.72
C ASP A 393 14.40 -12.94 11.12
N LEU A 394 13.63 -12.63 12.18
CA LEU A 394 12.49 -13.44 12.59
C LEU A 394 11.42 -13.48 11.48
N TYR A 395 11.12 -12.33 10.90
CA TYR A 395 10.14 -12.21 9.83
C TYR A 395 10.50 -13.07 8.61
N LYS A 396 11.79 -13.08 8.20
CA LYS A 396 12.27 -13.99 7.15
C LYS A 396 12.11 -15.45 7.55
N HIS A 397 12.58 -15.81 8.74
CA HIS A 397 12.56 -17.19 9.24
C HIS A 397 11.14 -17.77 9.33
N ILE A 398 10.16 -16.97 9.78
CA ILE A 398 8.77 -17.41 9.90
C ILE A 398 8.10 -17.54 8.53
N ASN A 399 8.42 -16.66 7.58
CA ASN A 399 7.81 -16.71 6.25
C ASN A 399 8.29 -17.91 5.41
N GLU A 400 9.39 -18.55 5.78
CA GLU A 400 9.84 -19.83 5.23
C GLU A 400 9.00 -21.02 5.75
N GLN A 401 8.26 -20.84 6.86
CA GLN A 401 7.44 -21.87 7.48
C GLN A 401 5.95 -21.69 7.14
N PRO A 402 5.33 -22.58 6.34
CA PRO A 402 3.94 -22.42 5.89
C PRO A 402 2.93 -22.29 7.05
N LYS A 403 3.17 -23.03 8.15
CA LYS A 403 2.27 -23.07 9.33
C LYS A 403 2.18 -21.75 10.07
N TYR A 404 3.26 -20.97 10.09
CA TYR A 404 3.35 -19.74 10.88
C TYR A 404 3.49 -18.49 10.00
N LYS A 405 3.36 -18.63 8.69
CA LYS A 405 3.46 -17.52 7.74
C LYS A 405 2.52 -16.38 8.13
N ASN A 406 3.06 -15.17 8.23
CA ASN A 406 2.35 -13.96 8.70
C ASN A 406 1.78 -14.04 10.13
N TYR A 407 2.27 -14.93 11.00
CA TYR A 407 1.81 -15.02 12.40
C TYR A 407 2.12 -13.75 13.21
N PHE A 408 3.34 -13.23 13.08
CA PHE A 408 3.70 -11.90 13.59
C PHE A 408 3.73 -10.88 12.46
N GLY A 409 3.26 -9.67 12.75
CA GLY A 409 3.22 -8.56 11.81
C GLY A 409 3.80 -7.27 12.40
N LEU A 410 3.74 -6.20 11.60
CA LEU A 410 4.35 -4.91 11.96
C LEU A 410 3.75 -4.28 13.22
N ARG A 411 2.48 -4.57 13.53
CA ARG A 411 1.85 -4.09 14.76
C ARG A 411 2.47 -4.74 16.01
N ASP A 412 2.99 -5.96 15.93
CA ASP A 412 3.75 -6.60 17.01
C ASP A 412 5.06 -5.86 17.23
N PHE A 413 5.79 -5.61 16.15
CA PHE A 413 7.03 -4.83 16.19
C PHE A 413 6.82 -3.41 16.76
N TYR A 414 5.79 -2.69 16.30
CA TYR A 414 5.50 -1.35 16.82
C TYR A 414 5.15 -1.37 18.30
N SER A 415 4.44 -2.40 18.75
CA SER A 415 4.09 -2.57 20.17
C SER A 415 5.31 -2.89 21.01
N LEU A 416 6.21 -3.74 20.52
CA LEU A 416 7.51 -4.02 21.14
C LEU A 416 8.32 -2.75 21.34
N ILE A 417 8.45 -1.91 20.32
CA ILE A 417 9.21 -0.66 20.45
C ILE A 417 8.57 0.24 21.51
N LYS A 418 7.24 0.39 21.52
CA LYS A 418 6.54 1.18 22.55
C LYS A 418 6.78 0.62 23.95
N GLY A 419 6.70 -0.71 24.12
CA GLY A 419 6.93 -1.38 25.40
C GLY A 419 8.36 -1.22 25.90
N VAL A 420 9.34 -1.43 25.03
CA VAL A 420 10.77 -1.23 25.34
C VAL A 420 11.05 0.21 25.72
N VAL A 421 10.58 1.18 24.94
CA VAL A 421 10.78 2.61 25.23
C VAL A 421 10.21 2.98 26.60
N ASN A 422 8.97 2.56 26.89
CA ASN A 422 8.34 2.85 28.18
C ASN A 422 9.09 2.22 29.36
N ASP A 423 9.58 0.99 29.21
CA ASP A 423 10.36 0.33 30.26
C ASP A 423 11.74 0.98 30.46
N LEU A 424 12.41 1.33 29.37
CA LEU A 424 13.74 1.95 29.39
C LEU A 424 13.74 3.33 30.05
N VAL A 425 12.63 4.07 30.03
CA VAL A 425 12.50 5.34 30.76
C VAL A 425 12.72 5.15 32.27
N HIS A 426 12.46 3.95 32.79
CA HIS A 426 12.60 3.62 34.21
C HIS A 426 13.88 2.83 34.51
N ALA A 427 14.66 2.44 33.50
CA ALA A 427 15.91 1.71 33.70
C ALA A 427 17.03 2.67 34.13
N SER A 428 17.79 2.27 35.15
CA SER A 428 18.90 3.02 35.72
C SER A 428 20.27 2.47 35.31
N THR A 429 20.33 1.19 34.89
CA THR A 429 21.57 0.52 34.47
C THR A 429 21.46 -0.07 33.06
N GLU A 430 22.62 -0.33 32.43
CA GLU A 430 22.67 -0.98 31.12
C GLU A 430 22.12 -2.41 31.20
N GLN A 431 22.41 -3.13 32.29
CA GLN A 431 21.90 -4.48 32.50
C GLN A 431 20.37 -4.50 32.63
N GLU A 432 19.79 -3.56 33.39
CA GLU A 432 18.33 -3.38 33.44
C GLU A 432 17.73 -3.09 32.06
N SER A 433 18.46 -2.38 31.19
CA SER A 433 17.99 -2.11 29.82
C SER A 433 17.84 -3.41 29.02
N TYR A 434 18.80 -4.33 29.14
CA TYR A 434 18.74 -5.65 28.51
C TYR A 434 17.63 -6.53 29.12
N THR A 435 17.45 -6.51 30.44
CA THR A 435 16.33 -7.21 31.10
C THR A 435 14.98 -6.67 30.62
N CYS A 436 14.85 -5.34 30.45
CA CYS A 436 13.65 -4.72 29.88
C CYS A 436 13.37 -5.21 28.46
N VAL A 437 14.41 -5.26 27.61
CA VAL A 437 14.30 -5.80 26.25
C VAL A 437 13.85 -7.26 26.28
N ARG A 438 14.51 -8.10 27.10
CA ARG A 438 14.19 -9.53 27.23
C ARG A 438 12.73 -9.74 27.63
N ARG A 439 12.25 -8.96 28.60
CA ARG A 439 10.86 -8.99 29.07
C ARG A 439 9.88 -8.60 27.97
N GLN A 440 10.13 -7.50 27.27
CA GLN A 440 9.23 -7.00 26.23
C GLN A 440 9.17 -7.91 25.00
N LEU A 441 10.29 -8.57 24.65
CA LEU A 441 10.29 -9.63 23.63
C LEU A 441 9.38 -10.80 24.03
N ALA A 442 9.42 -11.22 25.30
CA ALA A 442 8.57 -12.30 25.79
C ALA A 442 7.09 -11.90 25.81
N ILE A 443 6.75 -10.65 26.13
CA ILE A 443 5.36 -10.17 26.13
C ILE A 443 4.79 -10.11 24.70
N HIS A 444 5.55 -9.59 23.74
CA HIS A 444 5.02 -9.27 22.42
C HIS A 444 5.18 -10.38 21.36
N PHE A 445 6.08 -11.34 21.58
CA PHE A 445 6.38 -12.40 20.62
C PHE A 445 6.17 -13.80 21.21
N TYR A 446 5.10 -13.94 22.01
CA TYR A 446 4.63 -15.19 22.57
C TYR A 446 3.31 -15.65 21.92
N GLY A 447 2.87 -16.87 22.23
CA GLY A 447 1.66 -17.49 21.70
C GLY A 447 1.92 -18.94 21.27
N ILE A 448 1.18 -19.41 20.25
CA ILE A 448 1.33 -20.78 19.72
C ILE A 448 2.76 -20.99 19.18
N PHE A 449 3.31 -19.97 18.54
CA PHE A 449 4.72 -19.92 18.17
C PHE A 449 5.44 -18.90 19.04
N ASP A 450 6.50 -19.34 19.71
CA ASP A 450 7.31 -18.50 20.57
C ASP A 450 8.52 -17.92 19.82
N GLY A 451 8.33 -16.71 19.28
CA GLY A 451 9.40 -15.96 18.61
C GLY A 451 10.36 -15.28 19.57
N SER A 452 10.05 -15.19 20.86
CA SER A 452 10.81 -14.38 21.82
C SER A 452 12.25 -14.88 22.02
N GLN A 453 12.45 -16.20 22.05
CA GLN A 453 13.78 -16.79 22.21
C GLN A 453 14.66 -16.55 20.98
N PHE A 454 14.08 -16.67 19.79
CA PHE A 454 14.77 -16.38 18.53
C PHE A 454 15.20 -14.91 18.48
N LEU A 455 14.28 -14.01 18.78
CA LEU A 455 14.55 -12.58 18.81
C LEU A 455 15.63 -12.23 19.82
N TRP A 456 15.59 -12.82 21.02
CA TRP A 456 16.60 -12.58 22.06
C TRP A 456 18.00 -12.97 21.59
N LYS A 457 18.16 -14.19 21.05
CA LYS A 457 19.45 -14.65 20.51
C LYS A 457 19.98 -13.71 19.42
N LYS A 458 19.12 -13.31 18.47
CA LYS A 458 19.50 -12.40 17.38
C LYS A 458 19.85 -11.01 17.89
N PHE A 459 19.06 -10.46 18.81
CA PHE A 459 19.30 -9.17 19.43
C PHE A 459 20.65 -9.15 20.16
N CYS A 460 20.94 -10.15 21.01
CA CYS A 460 22.22 -10.26 21.72
C CYS A 460 23.41 -10.34 20.75
N LYS A 461 23.26 -11.07 19.64
CA LYS A 461 24.28 -11.14 18.60
C LYS A 461 24.55 -9.77 17.96
N TYR A 462 23.52 -9.02 17.58
CA TYR A 462 23.67 -7.67 17.02
C TYR A 462 24.18 -6.65 18.05
N ALA A 463 23.87 -6.84 19.33
CA ALA A 463 24.39 -6.03 20.41
C ALA A 463 25.84 -6.36 20.81
N HIS A 464 26.41 -7.46 20.28
CA HIS A 464 27.69 -8.02 20.72
C HIS A 464 27.69 -8.41 22.22
N GLN A 465 26.57 -8.90 22.73
CA GLN A 465 26.34 -9.28 24.13
C GLN A 465 25.83 -10.74 24.23
N GLU A 466 26.50 -11.68 23.57
CA GLU A 466 26.04 -13.08 23.47
C GLU A 466 26.01 -13.81 24.82
N TYR A 467 26.83 -13.41 25.80
CA TYR A 467 26.80 -14.00 27.14
C TYR A 467 25.44 -13.83 27.84
N LEU A 468 24.68 -12.76 27.51
CA LEU A 468 23.35 -12.51 28.08
C LEU A 468 22.31 -13.56 27.66
N ILE A 469 22.58 -14.35 26.62
CA ILE A 469 21.65 -15.39 26.14
C ILE A 469 21.38 -16.43 27.23
N GLU A 470 22.41 -16.76 28.02
CA GLU A 470 22.34 -17.75 29.10
C GLU A 470 22.09 -17.13 30.48
N HIS A 471 22.45 -15.86 30.66
CA HIS A 471 22.39 -15.18 31.97
C HIS A 471 21.07 -14.43 32.22
N GLU A 472 20.40 -13.92 31.19
CA GLU A 472 19.11 -13.23 31.34
C GLU A 472 17.94 -14.21 31.23
N GLN A 473 17.31 -14.47 32.39
CA GLN A 473 16.17 -15.38 32.46
C GLN A 473 14.94 -14.81 31.77
N ARG A 474 14.13 -15.72 31.21
CA ARG A 474 12.83 -15.39 30.65
C ARG A 474 11.86 -15.03 31.78
N PRO A 475 11.04 -13.97 31.64
CA PRO A 475 9.96 -13.71 32.60
C PRO A 475 8.96 -14.88 32.65
N THR A 476 8.40 -15.10 33.84
CA THR A 476 7.32 -16.08 34.05
C THR A 476 6.01 -15.59 33.42
N PHE A 477 5.06 -16.50 33.23
CA PHE A 477 3.74 -16.18 32.66
C PHE A 477 3.00 -15.11 33.47
N ASN A 478 2.98 -15.21 34.80
CA ASN A 478 2.35 -14.23 35.68
C ASN A 478 3.00 -12.84 35.53
N GLN A 479 4.34 -12.77 35.48
CA GLN A 479 5.05 -11.52 35.25
C GLN A 479 4.71 -10.88 33.90
N MET A 480 4.47 -11.68 32.86
CA MET A 480 4.05 -11.18 31.55
C MET A 480 2.61 -10.63 31.58
N ILE A 481 1.69 -11.31 32.26
CA ILE A 481 0.29 -10.86 32.42
C ILE A 481 0.24 -9.57 33.23
N ASP A 482 0.85 -9.56 34.42
CA ASP A 482 0.84 -8.39 35.32
C ASP A 482 1.35 -7.15 34.60
N ARG A 483 2.45 -7.30 33.84
CA ARG A 483 3.01 -6.19 33.08
C ARG A 483 2.08 -5.75 31.95
N SER A 484 1.46 -6.68 31.22
CA SER A 484 0.54 -6.36 30.13
C SER A 484 -0.69 -5.59 30.63
N LEU A 485 -1.25 -5.99 31.78
CA LEU A 485 -2.39 -5.31 32.40
C LEU A 485 -2.03 -3.93 32.97
N SER A 486 -0.79 -3.75 33.43
CA SER A 486 -0.33 -2.46 33.98
C SER A 486 -0.10 -1.36 32.92
N LEU A 487 -0.04 -1.70 31.64
CA LEU A 487 0.27 -0.77 30.56
C LEU A 487 -1.00 -0.17 29.94
N HIS A 488 -1.37 1.05 30.37
CA HIS A 488 -2.57 1.79 29.91
C HIS A 488 -2.65 2.06 28.39
N ASN A 489 -1.54 1.93 27.64
CA ASN A 489 -1.47 2.15 26.19
C ASN A 489 -0.98 0.92 25.40
N SER A 490 -1.11 -0.28 25.97
CA SER A 490 -0.76 -1.54 25.30
C SER A 490 -1.90 -2.05 24.40
N ARG A 491 -1.61 -3.06 23.57
CA ARG A 491 -2.65 -3.76 22.79
C ARG A 491 -3.51 -4.60 23.73
N TYR A 492 -4.76 -4.84 23.34
CA TYR A 492 -5.62 -5.81 24.03
C TYR A 492 -4.95 -7.18 24.14
N LEU A 493 -5.15 -7.83 25.29
CA LEU A 493 -4.67 -9.18 25.55
C LEU A 493 -5.55 -10.19 24.81
N MET A 494 -4.91 -11.09 24.06
CA MET A 494 -5.56 -12.25 23.46
C MET A 494 -5.07 -13.50 24.18
N LEU A 495 -5.94 -14.11 24.98
CA LEU A 495 -5.65 -15.37 25.66
C LEU A 495 -6.04 -16.53 24.75
N ILE A 496 -5.12 -17.48 24.55
CA ILE A 496 -5.34 -18.68 23.74
C ILE A 496 -5.24 -19.88 24.69
N GLY A 497 -6.32 -20.63 24.83
CA GLY A 497 -6.41 -21.81 25.68
C GLY A 497 -7.13 -22.94 24.97
N GLU A 498 -6.84 -24.17 25.37
CA GLU A 498 -7.52 -25.37 24.83
C GLU A 498 -8.96 -25.48 25.34
N ASN A 499 -9.23 -24.99 26.55
CA ASN A 499 -10.55 -25.02 27.21
C ASN A 499 -10.80 -23.72 28.00
N GLU A 500 -12.07 -23.37 28.21
CA GLU A 500 -12.49 -22.16 28.95
C GLU A 500 -11.98 -22.11 30.39
N ASN A 501 -11.83 -23.26 31.05
CA ASN A 501 -11.33 -23.36 32.43
C ASN A 501 -9.93 -22.76 32.65
N ILE A 502 -9.14 -22.60 31.58
CA ILE A 502 -7.80 -21.99 31.65
C ILE A 502 -7.90 -20.48 31.91
N PHE A 503 -9.01 -19.84 31.53
CA PHE A 503 -9.20 -18.40 31.69
C PHE A 503 -9.67 -18.00 33.09
N ASN A 504 -10.21 -18.93 33.89
CA ASN A 504 -10.59 -18.71 35.29
C ASN A 504 -9.42 -18.31 36.20
N TYR A 505 -8.17 -18.50 35.75
CA TYR A 505 -6.97 -18.09 36.47
C TYR A 505 -6.58 -16.62 36.19
N VAL A 506 -7.14 -16.02 35.13
CA VAL A 506 -6.82 -14.66 34.68
C VAL A 506 -7.94 -13.67 35.02
N GLU A 507 -9.19 -14.14 35.13
CA GLU A 507 -10.28 -13.43 35.82
C GLU A 507 -10.04 -13.35 37.33
#